data_AF-A0A961QRS3-F1
#
_entry.id   AF-A0A961QRS3-F1
#
_cell.length_a   1.000
_cell.length_b   1.000
_cell.length_c   1.000
_cell.angle_alpha   90.00
_cell.angle_beta   90.00
_cell.angle_gamma   90.00
#
_symmetry.space_group_name_H-M   'P 1'
#
loop_
_entity.id
_entity.type
_entity.pdbx_description
1 polymer ?
#
loop_
_entity_poly.entity_id
_entity_poly.type
_entity_poly.pdbx_seq_one_letter_code
_entity_poly.pdbx_strand_id
1 'polypeptide(L)'
;GLGKLKARGAKVIAINPVRTGYNAIADEWLGITPGTDGLFILALVHVLMSAGKVDLDYLMRYTNAAHLVDDDPRSPTHGLFLRDADGRELVWDRHRHRTLPWDDPEARPALSGTFNLGPTHAKPVFQLMAEAWLDPAHAPEAVSERCGIPATTIRRIAAELAEVAFERAITLPRPWTDFRGTRHETMLGRPVAVHAMRGISAHSNGFQTCRALHVLQLILGAVETPGSFRFKPPYPRPVAAQPKPHHRVTPGLPLDGPQLGYPRGPEDLAVDAEGRPLRIDKAFSWEAPLAAHGMMHMVISNAVAGDPYPIEALFLYMANMAWNSSMNTSAVMEMLTRTDASGNYVIPKIIVADAYSSEMVAFADLVLPDTTYLERHDAISLLDRPIGEPDLVADAIRWPVVEPSRPGHAGVRGFQSVLLDLGARLKLPGMVDAEGAALYRDYADYMTRHQRRPGIGPLAGWRGDGSGHGRGAPNP
;
A
#
# COMPACT_ATOMS: atom_id res chain seq x y z
N GLY A 1 -0.90 0.29 -24.55
CA GLY A 1 -0.49 1.39 -23.65
C GLY A 1 0.77 2.08 -24.15
N LEU A 2 1.95 1.54 -23.81
CA LEU A 2 3.26 2.19 -24.06
C LEU A 2 3.49 2.61 -25.53
N GLY A 3 3.13 1.79 -26.52
CA GLY A 3 3.26 2.18 -27.94
C GLY A 3 2.49 3.46 -28.31
N LYS A 4 1.30 3.69 -27.72
CA LYS A 4 0.54 4.94 -27.92
C LYS A 4 1.24 6.14 -27.28
N LEU A 5 1.91 5.96 -26.14
CA LEU A 5 2.68 7.02 -25.48
C LEU A 5 3.92 7.38 -26.30
N LYS A 6 4.65 6.37 -26.78
CA LYS A 6 5.82 6.56 -27.66
C LYS A 6 5.46 7.28 -28.95
N ALA A 7 4.36 6.92 -29.59
CA ALA A 7 3.86 7.60 -30.79
C ALA A 7 3.53 9.10 -30.55
N ARG A 8 3.33 9.51 -29.29
CA ARG A 8 3.14 10.90 -28.86
C ARG A 8 4.44 11.56 -28.38
N GLY A 9 5.59 10.91 -28.56
CA GLY A 9 6.90 11.44 -28.19
C GLY A 9 7.37 11.16 -26.76
N ALA A 10 6.65 10.32 -25.99
CA ALA A 10 7.12 9.95 -24.66
C ALA A 10 8.31 8.98 -24.74
N LYS A 11 9.41 9.28 -24.05
CA LYS A 11 10.55 8.39 -23.86
C LYS A 11 10.22 7.34 -22.79
N VAL A 12 10.51 6.08 -23.07
CA VAL A 12 10.34 4.96 -22.14
C VAL A 12 11.70 4.34 -21.83
N ILE A 13 12.11 4.41 -20.56
CA ILE A 13 13.31 3.74 -20.04
C ILE A 13 12.86 2.51 -19.25
N ALA A 14 13.43 1.35 -19.56
CA ALA A 14 13.17 0.12 -18.83
C ALA A 14 14.40 -0.30 -18.04
N ILE A 15 14.26 -0.42 -16.72
CA ILE A 15 15.34 -0.79 -15.80
C ILE A 15 15.04 -2.21 -15.34
N ASN A 16 15.92 -3.15 -15.69
CA ASN A 16 15.72 -4.56 -15.40
C ASN A 16 17.04 -5.31 -15.56
N PRO A 17 17.42 -6.23 -14.65
CA PRO A 17 18.60 -7.07 -14.83
C PRO A 17 18.58 -7.90 -16.12
N VAL A 18 17.39 -8.27 -16.60
CA VAL A 18 17.21 -9.09 -17.81
C VAL A 18 16.31 -8.38 -18.82
N ARG A 19 16.73 -8.37 -20.08
CA ARG A 19 15.96 -7.78 -21.17
C ARG A 19 14.79 -8.69 -21.60
N THR A 20 13.64 -8.57 -20.93
CA THR A 20 12.40 -9.30 -21.25
C THR A 20 11.17 -8.39 -21.39
N GLY A 21 10.12 -8.83 -22.09
CA GLY A 21 8.82 -8.13 -22.12
C GLY A 21 8.90 -6.66 -22.54
N TYR A 22 8.50 -5.73 -21.67
CA TYR A 22 8.47 -4.29 -21.93
C TYR A 22 9.84 -3.70 -22.34
N ASN A 23 10.94 -4.33 -21.91
CA ASN A 23 12.29 -3.91 -22.30
C ASN A 23 12.53 -3.98 -23.83
N ALA A 24 11.75 -4.79 -24.56
CA ALA A 24 11.88 -4.92 -26.01
C ALA A 24 11.32 -3.71 -26.78
N ILE A 25 10.36 -2.99 -26.19
CA ILE A 25 9.71 -1.83 -26.80
C ILE A 25 10.12 -0.49 -26.17
N ALA A 26 10.94 -0.51 -25.12
CA ALA A 26 11.51 0.68 -24.51
C ALA A 26 12.48 1.38 -25.47
N ASP A 27 12.65 2.69 -25.31
CA ASP A 27 13.66 3.46 -26.04
C ASP A 27 15.07 3.19 -25.52
N GLU A 28 15.17 2.86 -24.23
CA GLU A 28 16.41 2.55 -23.56
C GLU A 28 16.19 1.44 -22.54
N TRP A 29 17.12 0.48 -22.47
CA TRP A 29 17.15 -0.55 -21.44
C TRP A 29 18.42 -0.41 -20.59
N LEU A 30 18.25 -0.42 -19.28
CA LEU A 30 19.32 -0.39 -18.29
C LEU A 30 19.39 -1.72 -17.54
N GLY A 31 20.48 -2.46 -17.78
CA GLY A 31 20.79 -3.72 -17.11
C GLY A 31 21.32 -3.50 -15.69
N ILE A 32 20.41 -3.28 -14.73
CA ILE A 32 20.77 -3.04 -13.34
C ILE A 32 21.20 -4.33 -12.62
N THR A 33 22.15 -4.23 -11.69
CA THR A 33 22.48 -5.35 -10.79
C THR A 33 21.28 -5.67 -9.89
N PRO A 34 20.83 -6.95 -9.79
CA PRO A 34 19.67 -7.32 -8.96
C PRO A 34 19.75 -6.81 -7.52
N GLY A 35 18.67 -6.19 -7.03
CA GLY A 35 18.56 -5.68 -5.65
C GLY A 35 19.25 -4.34 -5.38
N THR A 36 19.81 -3.69 -6.41
CA THR A 36 20.56 -2.42 -6.27
C THR A 36 19.82 -1.18 -6.77
N ASP A 37 18.56 -1.33 -7.18
CA ASP A 37 17.69 -0.24 -7.66
C ASP A 37 17.61 0.93 -6.67
N GLY A 38 17.58 0.65 -5.37
CA GLY A 38 17.57 1.69 -4.34
C GLY A 38 18.80 2.60 -4.40
N LEU A 39 19.98 2.06 -4.74
CA LEU A 39 21.20 2.86 -4.89
C LEU A 39 21.09 3.75 -6.13
N PHE A 40 20.66 3.19 -7.25
CA PHE A 40 20.46 3.96 -8.50
C PHE A 40 19.47 5.12 -8.28
N ILE A 41 18.35 4.85 -7.62
CA ILE A 41 17.32 5.86 -7.34
C ILE A 41 17.85 6.95 -6.39
N LEU A 42 18.54 6.58 -5.31
CA LEU A 42 19.13 7.56 -4.40
C LEU A 42 20.24 8.39 -5.07
N ALA A 43 20.96 7.82 -6.04
CA ALA A 43 21.91 8.58 -6.84
C ALA A 43 21.22 9.59 -7.77
N LEU A 44 20.06 9.26 -8.35
CA LEU A 44 19.25 10.23 -9.07
C LEU A 44 18.78 11.36 -8.15
N VAL A 45 18.29 11.01 -6.94
CA VAL A 45 17.87 11.99 -5.92
C VAL A 45 19.04 12.91 -5.54
N HIS A 46 20.22 12.35 -5.28
CA HIS A 46 21.43 13.09 -4.97
C HIS A 46 21.78 14.12 -6.05
N VAL A 47 21.76 13.70 -7.33
CA VAL A 47 22.07 14.59 -8.46
C VAL A 47 21.02 15.69 -8.59
N LEU A 48 19.73 15.37 -8.47
CA LEU A 48 18.64 16.34 -8.55
C LEU A 48 18.71 17.38 -7.42
N MET A 49 18.94 16.93 -6.18
CA MET A 49 19.09 17.82 -5.02
C MET A 49 20.33 18.71 -5.17
N SER A 50 21.48 18.15 -5.56
CA SER A 50 22.72 18.90 -5.78
C SER A 50 22.57 19.97 -6.86
N ALA A 51 21.76 19.70 -7.88
CA ALA A 51 21.47 20.64 -8.97
C ALA A 51 20.35 21.64 -8.64
N GLY A 52 19.74 21.58 -7.45
CA GLY A 52 18.59 22.41 -7.07
C GLY A 52 17.32 22.10 -7.87
N LYS A 53 17.23 20.95 -8.55
CA LYS A 53 16.09 20.52 -9.35
C LYS A 53 15.09 19.78 -8.47
N VAL A 54 14.49 20.53 -7.54
CA VAL A 54 13.51 20.06 -6.54
C VAL A 54 12.27 20.93 -6.58
N ASP A 55 11.08 20.32 -6.58
CA ASP A 55 9.81 21.04 -6.46
C ASP A 55 9.51 21.37 -4.99
N LEU A 56 10.13 22.43 -4.49
CA LEU A 56 9.98 22.89 -3.10
C LEU A 56 8.53 23.30 -2.79
N ASP A 57 7.83 23.90 -3.76
CA ASP A 57 6.43 24.32 -3.59
C ASP A 57 5.51 23.12 -3.41
N TYR A 58 5.69 22.08 -4.24
CA TYR A 58 4.95 20.82 -4.09
C TYR A 58 5.20 20.18 -2.74
N LEU A 59 6.48 20.06 -2.34
CA LEU A 59 6.88 19.47 -1.06
C LEU A 59 6.28 20.24 0.13
N MET A 60 6.35 21.57 0.12
CA MET A 60 5.76 22.41 1.18
C MET A 60 4.24 22.29 1.27
N ARG A 61 3.53 22.07 0.16
CA ARG A 61 2.06 22.06 0.15
C ARG A 61 1.46 20.70 0.44
N TYR A 62 2.06 19.63 -0.07
CA TYR A 62 1.39 18.33 -0.14
C TYR A 62 2.11 17.20 0.61
N THR A 63 3.24 17.49 1.25
CA THR A 63 3.98 16.50 2.04
C THR A 63 4.35 17.05 3.42
N ASN A 64 4.93 16.20 4.26
CA ASN A 64 5.46 16.57 5.57
C ASN A 64 6.86 17.21 5.51
N ALA A 65 7.36 17.59 4.33
CA ALA A 65 8.72 18.11 4.15
C ALA A 65 9.06 19.31 5.06
N ALA A 66 8.05 20.12 5.41
CA ALA A 66 8.22 21.28 6.28
C ALA A 66 7.97 21.00 7.78
N HIS A 67 7.45 19.82 8.13
CA HIS A 67 7.16 19.49 9.53
C HIS A 67 8.47 19.45 10.33
N LEU A 68 8.45 20.04 11.52
CA LEU A 68 9.58 20.00 12.43
C LEU A 68 9.67 18.65 13.13
N VAL A 69 10.87 18.09 13.15
CA VAL A 69 11.24 16.87 13.86
C VAL A 69 12.11 17.25 15.06
N ASP A 70 11.87 16.60 16.20
CA ASP A 70 12.74 16.68 17.36
C ASP A 70 14.09 16.00 17.07
N ASP A 71 15.15 16.79 16.99
CA ASP A 71 16.50 16.35 16.66
C ASP A 71 17.43 16.31 17.89
N ASP A 72 16.91 16.44 19.14
CA ASP A 72 17.74 16.25 20.34
C ASP A 72 17.80 14.75 20.68
N PRO A 73 18.96 14.08 20.59
CA PRO A 73 19.09 12.65 20.87
C PRO A 73 18.77 12.25 22.32
N ARG A 74 18.71 13.22 23.25
CA ARG A 74 18.36 12.99 24.65
C ARG A 74 16.86 13.16 24.91
N SER A 75 16.12 13.67 23.93
CA SER A 75 14.68 13.86 24.05
C SER A 75 13.96 12.50 23.98
N PRO A 76 12.96 12.24 24.85
CA PRO A 76 12.12 11.05 24.74
C PRO A 76 11.29 11.04 23.45
N THR A 77 11.17 12.18 22.77
CA THR A 77 10.45 12.32 21.49
C THR A 77 11.39 12.47 20.29
N HIS A 78 12.69 12.18 20.44
CA HIS A 78 13.64 12.24 19.34
C HIS A 78 13.14 11.46 18.11
N GLY A 79 13.18 12.10 16.94
CA GLY A 79 12.70 11.54 15.68
C GLY A 79 11.18 11.64 15.45
N LEU A 80 10.41 12.18 16.40
CA LEU A 80 8.98 12.44 16.24
C LEU A 80 8.72 13.89 15.77
N PHE A 81 7.55 14.11 15.15
CA PHE A 81 7.12 15.47 14.80
C PHE A 81 6.81 16.28 16.05
N LEU A 82 7.25 17.53 16.04
CA LEU A 82 6.80 18.52 17.02
C LEU A 82 5.33 18.85 16.77
N ARG A 83 4.57 18.90 17.86
CA ARG A 83 3.13 19.19 17.85
C ARG A 83 2.80 20.30 18.84
N ASP A 84 1.77 21.08 18.55
CA ASP A 84 1.20 22.03 19.52
C ASP A 84 0.32 21.33 20.56
N ALA A 85 -0.29 22.10 21.46
CA ALA A 85 -1.17 21.59 22.52
C ALA A 85 -2.43 20.89 21.98
N ASP A 86 -2.85 21.20 20.75
CA ASP A 86 -3.99 20.57 20.07
C ASP A 86 -3.56 19.33 19.26
N GLY A 87 -2.28 18.97 19.30
CA GLY A 87 -1.71 17.84 18.57
C GLY A 87 -1.43 18.13 17.09
N ARG A 88 -1.50 19.38 16.62
CA ARG A 88 -1.21 19.75 15.23
C ARG A 88 0.29 19.80 14.99
N GLU A 89 0.76 19.24 13.87
CA GLU A 89 2.16 19.30 13.47
C GLU A 89 2.65 20.74 13.29
N LEU A 90 3.86 21.02 13.77
CA LEU A 90 4.46 22.35 13.72
C LEU A 90 5.42 22.51 12.55
N VAL A 91 5.48 23.74 12.03
CA VAL A 91 6.46 24.20 11.04
C VAL A 91 7.17 25.45 11.57
N TRP A 92 8.37 25.75 11.06
CA TRP A 92 9.02 27.03 11.32
C TRP A 92 8.62 28.07 10.26
N ASP A 93 8.01 29.18 10.68
CA ASP A 93 7.66 30.27 9.78
C ASP A 93 8.87 31.20 9.57
N ARG A 94 9.32 31.30 8.31
CA ARG A 94 10.53 32.06 7.96
C ARG A 94 10.37 33.58 8.00
N HIS A 95 9.13 34.10 8.05
CA HIS A 95 8.88 35.55 8.11
C HIS A 95 8.65 36.04 9.53
N ARG A 96 7.94 35.24 10.34
CA ARG A 96 7.61 35.55 11.73
C ARG A 96 8.65 35.03 12.72
N HIS A 97 9.59 34.19 12.27
CA HIS A 97 10.66 33.61 13.07
C HIS A 97 10.13 32.91 14.33
N ARG A 98 9.07 32.09 14.15
CA ARG A 98 8.47 31.30 15.22
C ARG A 98 7.80 30.05 14.64
N THR A 99 7.45 29.11 15.50
CA THR A 99 6.63 27.97 15.10
C THR A 99 5.19 28.38 14.84
N LEU A 100 4.57 27.74 13.85
CA LEU A 100 3.13 27.82 13.57
C LEU A 100 2.61 26.40 13.29
N PRO A 101 1.31 26.14 13.49
CA PRO A 101 0.67 24.95 12.95
C PRO A 101 0.86 24.86 11.43
N TRP A 102 1.10 23.65 10.93
CA TRP A 102 1.29 23.36 9.50
C TRP A 102 0.10 23.80 8.62
N ASP A 103 -1.10 23.75 9.18
CA ASP A 103 -2.37 24.05 8.53
C ASP A 103 -2.77 25.52 8.63
N ASP A 104 -1.93 26.37 9.25
CA ASP A 104 -2.11 27.81 9.26
C ASP A 104 -1.98 28.37 7.81
N PRO A 105 -3.01 29.02 7.26
CA PRO A 105 -3.00 29.53 5.88
C PRO A 105 -1.96 30.63 5.65
N GLU A 106 -1.54 31.31 6.72
CA GLU A 106 -0.54 32.37 6.68
C GLU A 106 0.88 31.86 6.93
N ALA A 107 1.05 30.56 7.21
CA ALA A 107 2.37 29.97 7.38
C ALA A 107 3.20 30.10 6.10
N ARG A 108 4.48 30.43 6.30
CA ARG A 108 5.52 30.41 5.27
C ARG A 108 6.64 29.48 5.74
N PRO A 109 6.47 28.16 5.58
CA PRO A 109 7.37 27.19 6.18
C PRO A 109 8.81 27.29 5.63
N ALA A 110 9.79 27.09 6.51
CA ALA A 110 11.16 26.80 6.15
C ALA A 110 11.33 25.30 5.88
N LEU A 111 12.08 24.96 4.82
CA LEU A 111 12.45 23.57 4.49
C LEU A 111 13.87 23.21 4.96
N SER A 112 14.68 24.19 5.35
CA SER A 112 16.07 24.00 5.73
C SER A 112 16.39 24.76 7.02
N GLY A 113 17.44 24.31 7.71
CA GLY A 113 17.95 24.92 8.93
C GLY A 113 17.68 24.10 10.19
N THR A 114 18.34 24.52 11.27
CA THR A 114 18.20 23.99 12.62
C THR A 114 17.65 25.10 13.51
N PHE A 115 16.60 24.81 14.27
CA PHE A 115 15.88 25.77 15.08
C PHE A 115 15.96 25.41 16.55
N ASN A 116 16.35 26.38 17.38
CA ASN A 116 16.44 26.22 18.84
C ASN A 116 15.14 26.72 19.46
N LEU A 117 14.33 25.81 20.00
CA LEU A 117 12.99 26.08 20.54
C LEU A 117 12.98 25.94 22.07
N GLY A 118 13.97 26.54 22.73
CA GLY A 118 14.22 26.35 24.16
C GLY A 118 15.05 25.07 24.41
N PRO A 119 14.53 24.06 25.12
CA PRO A 119 15.26 22.82 25.37
C PRO A 119 15.35 21.89 24.15
N THR A 120 14.52 22.11 23.13
CA THR A 120 14.42 21.24 21.94
C THR A 120 15.16 21.85 20.76
N HIS A 121 15.99 21.04 20.09
CA HIS A 121 16.55 21.33 18.78
C HIS A 121 15.67 20.69 17.72
N ALA A 122 15.29 21.44 16.69
CA ALA A 122 14.36 20.96 15.67
C ALA A 122 14.85 21.21 14.25
N LYS A 123 14.57 20.27 13.35
CA LYS A 123 14.85 20.40 11.92
C LYS A 123 13.60 20.08 11.10
N PRO A 124 13.35 20.76 9.97
CA PRO A 124 12.35 20.31 9.01
C PRO A 124 12.72 18.93 8.45
N VAL A 125 11.73 18.10 8.12
CA VAL A 125 11.94 16.80 7.46
C VAL A 125 12.84 16.93 6.22
N PHE A 126 12.67 17.98 5.42
CA PHE A 126 13.49 18.20 4.22
C PHE A 126 14.96 18.48 4.54
N GLN A 127 15.27 19.13 5.66
CA GLN A 127 16.65 19.31 6.12
C GLN A 127 17.30 17.95 6.42
N LEU A 128 16.59 17.07 7.13
CA LEU A 128 17.06 15.71 7.43
C LEU A 128 17.23 14.87 6.15
N MET A 129 16.31 15.01 5.18
CA MET A 129 16.41 14.38 3.86
C MET A 129 17.65 14.87 3.10
N ALA A 130 17.91 16.18 3.11
CA ALA A 130 19.07 16.76 2.46
C ALA A 130 20.38 16.28 3.09
N GLU A 131 20.47 16.27 4.43
CA GLU A 131 21.61 15.74 5.17
C GLU A 131 21.87 14.25 4.84
N ALA A 132 20.81 13.44 4.73
CA ALA A 132 20.93 12.02 4.43
C ALA A 132 21.30 11.72 2.97
N TRP A 133 20.78 12.48 2.00
CA TRP A 133 20.86 12.09 0.59
C TRP A 133 21.83 12.94 -0.25
N LEU A 134 22.31 14.06 0.26
CA LEU A 134 23.47 14.75 -0.29
C LEU A 134 24.80 14.11 0.13
N ASP A 135 24.76 13.04 0.93
CA ASP A 135 25.93 12.25 1.27
C ASP A 135 26.68 11.80 0.00
N PRO A 136 28.00 12.01 -0.10
CA PRO A 136 28.83 11.55 -1.23
C PRO A 136 28.72 10.04 -1.52
N ALA A 137 28.31 9.21 -0.56
CA ALA A 137 28.03 7.79 -0.77
C ALA A 137 26.88 7.54 -1.77
N HIS A 138 26.04 8.54 -2.03
CA HIS A 138 25.00 8.52 -3.05
C HIS A 138 25.44 9.17 -4.37
N ALA A 139 26.65 9.72 -4.46
CA ALA A 139 27.14 10.28 -5.72
C ALA A 139 27.19 9.20 -6.82
N PRO A 140 26.93 9.56 -8.09
CA PRO A 140 26.97 8.62 -9.21
C PRO A 140 28.24 7.76 -9.27
N GLU A 141 29.40 8.35 -8.96
CA GLU A 141 30.70 7.67 -8.96
C GLU A 141 30.80 6.61 -7.86
N ALA A 142 30.22 6.85 -6.69
CA ALA A 142 30.19 5.89 -5.57
C ALA A 142 29.20 4.73 -5.78
N VAL A 143 28.20 4.93 -6.64
CA VAL A 143 27.10 3.97 -6.88
C VAL A 143 27.28 3.17 -8.17
N SER A 144 27.96 3.73 -9.17
CA SER A 144 28.02 3.21 -10.54
C SER A 144 28.43 1.73 -10.61
N GLU A 145 29.53 1.36 -9.97
CA GLU A 145 30.04 -0.02 -10.01
C GLU A 145 29.05 -1.01 -9.36
N ARG A 146 28.48 -0.61 -8.20
CA ARG A 146 27.59 -1.46 -7.41
C ARG A 146 26.27 -1.76 -8.13
N CYS A 147 25.67 -0.74 -8.76
CA CYS A 147 24.41 -0.90 -9.46
C CYS A 147 24.56 -1.33 -10.93
N GLY A 148 25.78 -1.35 -11.46
CA GLY A 148 26.05 -1.71 -12.86
C GLY A 148 25.67 -0.63 -13.88
N ILE A 149 25.24 0.56 -13.46
CA ILE A 149 24.87 1.67 -14.34
C ILE A 149 25.97 2.74 -14.33
N PRO A 150 26.56 3.12 -15.48
CA PRO A 150 27.62 4.12 -15.53
C PRO A 150 27.22 5.46 -14.89
N ALA A 151 28.12 6.07 -14.12
CA ALA A 151 27.91 7.38 -13.49
C ALA A 151 27.42 8.46 -14.47
N THR A 152 27.96 8.47 -15.70
CA THR A 152 27.53 9.37 -16.78
C THR A 152 26.08 9.14 -17.20
N THR A 153 25.61 7.89 -17.19
CA THR A 153 24.22 7.53 -17.47
C THR A 153 23.29 7.95 -16.32
N ILE A 154 23.70 7.75 -15.07
CA ILE A 154 22.94 8.22 -13.90
C ILE A 154 22.74 9.74 -13.98
N ARG A 155 23.81 10.50 -14.23
CA ARG A 155 23.75 11.97 -14.38
C ARG A 155 22.84 12.40 -15.54
N ARG A 156 22.97 11.74 -16.70
CA ARG A 156 22.12 12.01 -17.87
C ARG A 156 20.65 11.75 -17.54
N ILE A 157 20.30 10.62 -16.92
CA ILE A 157 18.91 10.31 -16.58
C ILE A 157 18.36 11.32 -15.57
N ALA A 158 19.13 11.70 -14.55
CA ALA A 158 18.71 12.76 -13.63
C ALA A 158 18.45 14.09 -14.36
N ALA A 159 19.32 14.46 -15.31
CA ALA A 159 19.13 15.66 -16.12
C ALA A 159 17.89 15.58 -17.02
N GLU A 160 17.65 14.44 -17.69
CA GLU A 160 16.46 14.21 -18.52
C GLU A 160 15.17 14.28 -17.68
N LEU A 161 15.17 13.68 -16.48
CA LEU A 161 14.05 13.76 -15.54
C LEU A 161 13.79 15.20 -15.10
N ALA A 162 14.85 15.95 -14.80
CA ALA A 162 14.74 17.36 -14.44
C ALA A 162 14.22 18.22 -15.59
N GLU A 163 14.72 18.03 -16.80
CA GLU A 163 14.27 18.76 -17.98
C GLU A 163 12.76 18.52 -18.21
N VAL A 164 12.33 17.26 -18.18
CA VAL A 164 10.90 16.93 -18.37
C VAL A 164 10.04 17.49 -17.25
N ALA A 165 10.48 17.38 -15.99
CA ALA A 165 9.69 17.82 -14.85
C ALA A 165 9.61 19.35 -14.73
N PHE A 166 10.69 20.09 -15.01
CA PHE A 166 10.78 21.53 -14.74
C PHE A 166 10.71 22.41 -15.98
N GLU A 167 11.19 21.95 -17.14
CA GLU A 167 11.31 22.76 -18.36
C GLU A 167 10.23 22.41 -19.39
N ARG A 168 9.73 21.16 -19.36
CA ARG A 168 8.63 20.67 -20.19
C ARG A 168 7.34 20.43 -19.40
N ALA A 169 7.18 21.13 -18.28
CA ALA A 169 5.95 21.09 -17.50
C ALA A 169 4.76 21.57 -18.33
N ILE A 170 3.59 20.98 -18.09
CA ILE A 170 2.34 21.32 -18.77
C ILE A 170 1.38 22.01 -17.80
N THR A 171 0.50 22.85 -18.32
CA THR A 171 -0.57 23.47 -17.52
C THR A 171 -1.90 23.17 -18.17
N LEU A 172 -2.82 22.56 -17.42
CA LEU A 172 -4.18 22.32 -17.86
C LEU A 172 -5.11 23.41 -17.32
N PRO A 173 -5.97 24.02 -18.15
CA PRO A 173 -6.99 24.98 -17.72
C PRO A 173 -8.16 24.23 -17.07
N ARG A 174 -7.88 23.60 -15.92
CA ARG A 174 -8.83 22.79 -15.15
C ARG A 174 -8.80 23.26 -13.71
N PRO A 175 -9.85 23.96 -13.25
CA PRO A 175 -9.93 24.38 -11.88
C PRO A 175 -10.12 23.16 -10.98
N TRP A 176 -9.48 23.17 -9.82
CA TRP A 176 -9.59 22.11 -8.83
C TRP A 176 -9.39 22.66 -7.43
N THR A 177 -9.86 21.93 -6.43
CA THR A 177 -9.69 22.26 -5.01
C THR A 177 -8.87 21.16 -4.37
N ASP A 178 -7.79 21.53 -3.69
CA ASP A 178 -6.94 20.56 -2.98
C ASP A 178 -7.55 20.11 -1.64
N PHE A 179 -6.87 19.18 -0.96
CA PHE A 179 -7.36 18.67 0.33
C PHE A 179 -7.39 19.71 1.45
N ARG A 180 -6.76 20.87 1.27
CA ARG A 180 -6.79 21.99 2.21
C ARG A 180 -7.92 22.97 1.90
N GLY A 181 -8.72 22.71 0.86
CA GLY A 181 -9.79 23.61 0.43
C GLY A 181 -9.30 24.77 -0.44
N THR A 182 -8.01 24.81 -0.83
CA THR A 182 -7.49 25.87 -1.68
C THR A 182 -7.92 25.63 -3.13
N ARG A 183 -8.55 26.63 -3.73
CA ARG A 183 -8.93 26.60 -5.14
C ARG A 183 -7.76 27.02 -6.02
N HIS A 184 -7.48 26.21 -7.04
CA HIS A 184 -6.50 26.45 -8.08
C HIS A 184 -7.23 26.58 -9.41
N GLU A 185 -6.94 27.61 -10.21
CA GLU A 185 -7.60 27.80 -11.51
C GLU A 185 -7.02 26.89 -12.61
N THR A 186 -5.79 26.45 -12.42
CA THR A 186 -5.07 25.57 -13.35
C THR A 186 -4.44 24.39 -12.64
N MET A 187 -4.16 23.33 -13.38
CA MET A 187 -3.46 22.15 -12.88
C MET A 187 -2.09 22.05 -13.55
N LEU A 188 -1.03 22.20 -12.75
CA LEU A 188 0.35 21.97 -13.17
C LEU A 188 0.59 20.46 -13.32
N GLY A 189 1.14 20.06 -14.46
CA GLY A 189 1.56 18.69 -14.78
C GLY A 189 3.06 18.60 -14.96
N ARG A 190 3.67 17.60 -14.32
CA ARG A 190 5.09 17.28 -14.47
C ARG A 190 5.18 15.87 -15.03
N PRO A 191 5.27 15.70 -16.37
CA PRO A 191 4.97 14.44 -17.05
C PRO A 191 6.10 13.40 -16.95
N VAL A 192 6.49 13.07 -15.72
CA VAL A 192 7.41 12.01 -15.34
C VAL A 192 6.62 10.94 -14.60
N ALA A 193 6.63 9.72 -15.09
CA ALA A 193 5.99 8.59 -14.42
C ALA A 193 7.01 7.48 -14.20
N VAL A 194 7.09 6.97 -12.98
CA VAL A 194 7.93 5.82 -12.63
C VAL A 194 7.01 4.71 -12.13
N HIS A 195 7.13 3.52 -12.71
CA HIS A 195 6.31 2.37 -12.36
C HIS A 195 7.18 1.22 -11.90
N ALA A 196 6.87 0.69 -10.72
CA ALA A 196 7.53 -0.46 -10.15
C ALA A 196 6.51 -1.48 -9.62
N MET A 197 6.95 -2.73 -9.57
CA MET A 197 6.16 -3.89 -9.15
C MET A 197 7.11 -4.88 -8.44
N ARG A 198 6.81 -6.19 -8.53
CA ARG A 198 7.48 -7.29 -7.82
C ARG A 198 9.00 -7.31 -7.96
N GLY A 199 9.55 -6.89 -9.10
CA GLY A 199 11.00 -6.95 -9.36
C GLY A 199 11.83 -6.25 -8.29
N ILE A 200 11.46 -5.04 -7.89
CA ILE A 200 12.19 -4.30 -6.85
C ILE A 200 11.63 -4.56 -5.45
N SER A 201 10.36 -4.95 -5.32
CA SER A 201 9.69 -5.10 -4.03
C SER A 201 9.92 -6.47 -3.38
N ALA A 202 10.31 -7.49 -4.15
CA ALA A 202 10.56 -8.86 -3.67
C ALA A 202 12.00 -9.09 -3.19
N HIS A 203 12.68 -8.03 -2.74
CA HIS A 203 13.99 -8.09 -2.09
C HIS A 203 13.86 -7.71 -0.61
N SER A 204 14.81 -8.10 0.23
CA SER A 204 14.84 -7.75 1.66
C SER A 204 14.86 -6.24 1.91
N ASN A 205 15.47 -5.47 0.99
CA ASN A 205 15.46 -4.00 0.98
C ASN A 205 14.33 -3.40 0.11
N GLY A 206 13.36 -4.20 -0.32
CA GLY A 206 12.35 -3.80 -1.31
C GLY A 206 11.45 -2.68 -0.83
N PHE A 207 11.10 -2.66 0.46
CA PHE A 207 10.35 -1.56 1.07
C PHE A 207 11.10 -0.23 0.93
N GLN A 208 12.38 -0.21 1.30
CA GLN A 208 13.22 0.99 1.24
C GLN A 208 13.45 1.45 -0.19
N THR A 209 13.59 0.51 -1.12
CA THR A 209 13.73 0.79 -2.55
C THR A 209 12.46 1.42 -3.12
N CYS A 210 11.28 0.88 -2.81
CA CYS A 210 10.01 1.49 -3.21
C CYS A 210 9.79 2.86 -2.56
N ARG A 211 10.22 3.03 -1.30
CA ARG A 211 10.18 4.33 -0.60
C ARG A 211 11.05 5.36 -1.32
N ALA A 212 12.28 5.00 -1.69
CA ALA A 212 13.19 5.87 -2.46
C ALA A 212 12.61 6.24 -3.83
N LEU A 213 11.93 5.31 -4.51
CA LEU A 213 11.25 5.57 -5.78
C LEU A 213 10.19 6.66 -5.65
N HIS A 214 9.33 6.54 -4.63
CA HIS A 214 8.30 7.55 -4.40
C HIS A 214 8.89 8.88 -3.93
N VAL A 215 9.98 8.87 -3.16
CA VAL A 215 10.74 10.08 -2.84
C VAL A 215 11.24 10.78 -4.11
N LEU A 216 11.81 10.05 -5.08
CA LEU A 216 12.23 10.61 -6.36
C LEU A 216 11.05 11.31 -7.07
N GLN A 217 9.88 10.67 -7.12
CA GLN A 217 8.68 11.27 -7.72
C GLN A 217 8.24 12.53 -6.97
N LEU A 218 8.26 12.52 -5.63
CA LEU A 218 7.88 13.68 -4.81
C LEU A 218 8.83 14.87 -4.99
N ILE A 219 10.14 14.62 -5.06
CA ILE A 219 11.16 15.64 -5.33
C ILE A 219 10.93 16.32 -6.68
N LEU A 220 10.48 15.55 -7.67
CA LEU A 220 10.15 16.06 -8.99
C LEU A 220 8.76 16.72 -9.05
N GLY A 221 7.93 16.69 -8.00
CA GLY A 221 6.52 17.12 -8.06
C GLY A 221 5.66 16.26 -9.01
N ALA A 222 6.08 15.02 -9.25
CA ALA A 222 5.55 14.11 -10.25
C ALA A 222 4.63 13.02 -9.63
N VAL A 223 3.84 13.44 -8.64
CA VAL A 223 2.83 12.62 -7.96
C VAL A 223 1.51 13.39 -7.98
N GLU A 224 0.42 12.74 -8.38
CA GLU A 224 -0.92 13.32 -8.53
C GLU A 224 -1.03 14.48 -9.53
N THR A 225 -0.05 14.66 -10.42
CA THR A 225 -0.08 15.69 -11.46
C THR A 225 -0.28 15.07 -12.86
N PRO A 226 -0.86 15.80 -13.83
CA PRO A 226 -1.05 15.31 -15.19
C PRO A 226 0.23 14.75 -15.83
N GLY A 227 0.12 13.55 -16.42
CA GLY A 227 1.23 12.85 -17.06
C GLY A 227 2.19 12.14 -16.10
N SER A 228 1.92 12.19 -14.79
CA SER A 228 2.79 11.63 -13.75
C SER A 228 2.21 10.39 -13.06
N PHE A 229 2.81 9.95 -11.95
CA PHE A 229 2.28 8.88 -11.13
C PHE A 229 0.98 9.33 -10.42
N ARG A 230 -0.09 8.53 -10.55
CA ARG A 230 -1.40 8.82 -9.94
C ARG A 230 -1.85 7.67 -9.05
N PHE A 231 -2.18 7.99 -7.81
CA PHE A 231 -2.88 7.18 -6.84
C PHE A 231 -4.40 7.39 -7.03
N LYS A 232 -5.21 6.34 -6.86
CA LYS A 232 -6.60 6.26 -7.36
C LYS A 232 -7.50 7.46 -6.95
N PRO A 233 -8.17 8.19 -7.85
CA PRO A 233 -8.88 9.43 -7.51
C PRO A 233 -9.92 9.35 -6.37
N PRO A 234 -10.30 10.50 -5.76
CA PRO A 234 -9.70 11.83 -5.92
C PRO A 234 -8.44 11.99 -5.04
N TYR A 235 -7.37 12.59 -5.57
CA TYR A 235 -6.14 12.93 -4.85
C TYR A 235 -5.66 14.33 -5.28
N PRO A 236 -4.83 15.01 -4.48
CA PRO A 236 -4.26 14.57 -3.20
C PRO A 236 -5.30 14.47 -2.09
N ARG A 237 -5.22 13.41 -1.26
CA ARG A 237 -6.04 13.22 -0.05
C ARG A 237 -5.19 13.50 1.17
N PRO A 238 -5.78 14.01 2.27
CA PRO A 238 -5.04 14.11 3.51
C PRO A 238 -4.72 12.70 4.03
N VAL A 239 -3.59 12.53 4.71
CA VAL A 239 -3.23 11.26 5.37
C VAL A 239 -4.34 10.78 6.31
N ALA A 240 -5.08 11.73 6.92
CA ALA A 240 -6.21 11.45 7.78
C ALA A 240 -7.37 10.70 7.12
N ALA A 241 -7.47 10.74 5.79
CA ALA A 241 -8.49 10.03 5.02
C ALA A 241 -8.18 8.53 4.84
N GLN A 242 -6.95 8.09 5.14
CA GLN A 242 -6.59 6.68 5.11
C GLN A 242 -6.96 5.99 6.43
N PRO A 243 -7.45 4.74 6.41
CA PRO A 243 -7.69 4.01 7.65
C PRO A 243 -6.39 3.81 8.42
N LYS A 244 -6.48 3.90 9.75
CA LYS A 244 -5.43 3.45 10.65
C LYS A 244 -5.48 1.92 10.76
N PRO A 245 -4.37 1.24 11.09
CA PRO A 245 -4.41 -0.19 11.35
C PRO A 245 -5.32 -0.49 12.55
N HIS A 246 -6.12 -1.54 12.41
CA HIS A 246 -6.93 -2.09 13.49
C HIS A 246 -6.43 -3.48 13.87
N HIS A 247 -6.43 -3.77 15.17
CA HIS A 247 -5.83 -4.98 15.72
C HIS A 247 -6.57 -5.50 16.96
N ARG A 248 -7.68 -4.86 17.38
CA ARG A 248 -8.47 -5.34 18.51
C ARG A 248 -9.50 -6.33 18.00
N VAL A 249 -9.57 -7.48 18.67
CA VAL A 249 -10.57 -8.51 18.39
C VAL A 249 -11.37 -8.73 19.67
N THR A 250 -12.69 -8.71 19.57
CA THR A 250 -13.58 -9.04 20.68
C THR A 250 -14.50 -10.19 20.22
N PRO A 251 -14.42 -11.38 20.85
CA PRO A 251 -15.25 -12.51 20.48
C PRO A 251 -16.74 -12.16 20.41
N GLY A 252 -17.41 -12.61 19.36
CA GLY A 252 -18.84 -12.36 19.14
C GLY A 252 -19.19 -10.95 18.65
N LEU A 253 -18.21 -10.05 18.50
CA LEU A 253 -18.40 -8.71 17.93
C LEU A 253 -17.70 -8.57 16.57
N PRO A 254 -18.17 -7.65 15.70
CA PRO A 254 -17.42 -7.26 14.52
C PRO A 254 -16.02 -6.76 14.85
N LEU A 255 -15.10 -6.87 13.89
CA LEU A 255 -13.80 -6.20 13.98
C LEU A 255 -13.99 -4.69 14.16
N ASP A 256 -13.11 -4.07 14.95
CA ASP A 256 -13.14 -2.64 15.27
C ASP A 256 -12.77 -1.73 14.07
N GLY A 257 -12.28 -2.33 12.99
CA GLY A 257 -12.08 -1.67 11.70
C GLY A 257 -11.35 -2.55 10.69
N PRO A 258 -10.90 -1.98 9.56
CA PRO A 258 -10.14 -2.71 8.55
C PRO A 258 -8.78 -3.16 9.08
N GLN A 259 -8.42 -4.41 8.77
CA GLN A 259 -7.14 -5.03 9.13
C GLN A 259 -5.92 -4.46 8.38
N LEU A 260 -6.16 -3.63 7.37
CA LEU A 260 -5.17 -2.90 6.59
C LEU A 260 -5.24 -1.42 6.94
N GLY A 261 -4.09 -0.76 7.01
CA GLY A 261 -4.05 0.65 7.37
C GLY A 261 -2.67 1.29 7.22
N TYR A 262 -2.63 2.58 7.50
CA TYR A 262 -1.43 3.40 7.40
C TYR A 262 -1.20 4.08 8.77
N PRO A 263 -0.22 3.62 9.56
CA PRO A 263 0.14 4.28 10.81
C PRO A 263 0.57 5.72 10.57
N ARG A 264 0.19 6.61 11.48
CA ARG A 264 0.52 8.05 11.45
C ARG A 264 1.50 8.44 12.54
N GLY A 265 1.67 7.57 13.53
CA GLY A 265 2.64 7.69 14.62
C GLY A 265 2.74 6.37 15.40
N PRO A 266 3.65 6.30 16.39
CA PRO A 266 3.83 5.13 17.24
C PRO A 266 2.55 4.66 17.94
N GLU A 267 1.63 5.58 18.24
CA GLU A 267 0.34 5.30 18.87
C GLU A 267 -0.60 4.43 18.01
N ASP A 268 -0.34 4.35 16.70
CA ASP A 268 -1.08 3.50 15.78
C ASP A 268 -0.46 2.09 15.64
N LEU A 269 0.64 1.79 16.33
CA LEU A 269 1.27 0.47 16.26
C LEU A 269 0.42 -0.60 16.97
N ALA A 270 0.38 -1.80 16.39
CA ALA A 270 -0.29 -2.97 16.93
C ALA A 270 0.60 -3.68 17.96
N VAL A 271 0.90 -2.99 19.06
CA VAL A 271 1.72 -3.48 20.18
C VAL A 271 1.00 -3.33 21.51
N ASP A 272 1.35 -4.16 22.49
CA ASP A 272 0.86 -4.01 23.87
C ASP A 272 1.62 -2.91 24.64
N ALA A 273 1.30 -2.74 25.93
CA ALA A 273 1.91 -1.73 26.79
C ALA A 273 3.43 -1.92 26.98
N GLU A 274 3.94 -3.15 26.76
CA GLU A 274 5.36 -3.48 26.81
C GLU A 274 6.03 -3.41 25.42
N GLY A 275 5.27 -3.05 24.38
CA GLY A 275 5.77 -2.95 23.00
C GLY A 275 5.82 -4.28 22.24
N ARG A 276 5.23 -5.36 22.75
CA ARG A 276 5.22 -6.66 22.08
C ARG A 276 4.17 -6.71 20.97
N PRO A 277 4.42 -7.37 19.82
CA PRO A 277 3.46 -7.46 18.73
C PRO A 277 2.13 -8.11 19.14
N LEU A 278 1.00 -7.53 18.74
CA LEU A 278 -0.34 -8.08 18.99
C LEU A 278 -0.85 -9.00 17.88
N ARG A 279 -0.26 -8.93 16.68
CA ARG A 279 -0.65 -9.73 15.52
C ARG A 279 0.32 -10.88 15.31
N ILE A 280 -0.19 -12.05 14.94
CA ILE A 280 0.64 -13.23 14.62
C ILE A 280 1.62 -12.97 13.46
N ASP A 281 1.25 -12.13 12.49
CA ASP A 281 2.14 -11.71 11.39
C ASP A 281 3.12 -10.60 11.80
N LYS A 282 3.02 -10.07 13.02
CA LYS A 282 3.78 -8.95 13.56
C LYS A 282 3.70 -7.66 12.73
N ALA A 283 2.75 -7.55 11.80
CA ALA A 283 2.54 -6.32 11.05
C ALA A 283 2.12 -5.17 11.98
N PHE A 284 2.58 -3.96 11.68
CA PHE A 284 2.36 -2.76 12.49
C PHE A 284 3.00 -2.81 13.89
N SER A 285 3.97 -3.71 14.12
CA SER A 285 4.81 -3.69 15.32
C SER A 285 6.10 -2.89 15.07
N TRP A 286 6.97 -2.79 16.08
CA TRP A 286 8.30 -2.20 15.91
C TRP A 286 9.18 -2.95 14.89
N GLU A 287 8.91 -4.23 14.64
CA GLU A 287 9.63 -5.03 13.63
C GLU A 287 9.20 -4.67 12.20
N ALA A 288 7.92 -4.36 11.99
CA ALA A 288 7.34 -4.07 10.67
C ALA A 288 6.28 -2.95 10.75
N PRO A 289 6.68 -1.71 11.13
CA PRO A 289 5.72 -0.67 11.49
C PRO A 289 4.87 -0.23 10.31
N LEU A 290 5.42 -0.22 9.09
CA LEU A 290 4.75 0.30 7.88
C LEU A 290 4.18 -0.80 6.97
N ALA A 291 3.83 -1.96 7.54
CA ALA A 291 3.29 -3.11 6.82
C ALA A 291 1.81 -2.93 6.42
N ALA A 292 1.52 -1.97 5.54
CA ALA A 292 0.16 -1.57 5.16
C ALA A 292 -0.76 -2.70 4.67
N HIS A 293 -0.19 -3.80 4.17
CA HIS A 293 -0.90 -4.98 3.69
C HIS A 293 -0.72 -6.24 4.57
N GLY A 294 -0.22 -6.07 5.80
CA GLY A 294 0.16 -7.19 6.65
C GLY A 294 1.45 -7.88 6.21
N MET A 295 1.87 -8.89 6.97
CA MET A 295 3.10 -9.67 6.73
C MET A 295 2.75 -11.16 6.60
N MET A 296 1.80 -11.48 5.73
CA MET A 296 1.19 -12.81 5.64
C MET A 296 2.22 -13.96 5.56
N HIS A 297 3.33 -13.76 4.83
CA HIS A 297 4.42 -14.74 4.69
C HIS A 297 5.08 -15.17 6.02
N MET A 298 4.92 -14.38 7.09
CA MET A 298 5.45 -14.66 8.42
C MET A 298 4.52 -15.51 9.30
N VAL A 299 3.25 -15.69 8.92
CA VAL A 299 2.22 -16.30 9.81
C VAL A 299 2.60 -17.71 10.24
N ILE A 300 3.01 -18.58 9.30
CA ILE A 300 3.32 -19.98 9.62
C ILE A 300 4.57 -20.07 10.49
N SER A 301 5.64 -19.35 10.13
CA SER A 301 6.89 -19.35 10.91
C SER A 301 6.67 -18.84 12.33
N ASN A 302 5.85 -17.79 12.50
CA ASN A 302 5.55 -17.20 13.80
C ASN A 302 4.64 -18.09 14.64
N ALA A 303 3.62 -18.70 14.04
CA ALA A 303 2.75 -19.69 14.70
C ALA A 303 3.55 -20.88 15.22
N VAL A 304 4.48 -21.36 14.40
CA VAL A 304 5.37 -22.47 14.72
C VAL A 304 6.33 -22.08 15.83
N ALA A 305 6.91 -20.88 15.79
CA ALA A 305 7.76 -20.34 16.86
C ALA A 305 7.00 -20.04 18.16
N GLY A 306 5.67 -19.88 18.11
CA GLY A 306 4.87 -19.39 19.22
C GLY A 306 5.13 -17.92 19.56
N ASP A 307 5.60 -17.13 18.59
CA ASP A 307 6.00 -15.73 18.75
C ASP A 307 5.23 -14.83 17.77
N PRO A 308 4.34 -13.93 18.24
CA PRO A 308 4.16 -13.54 19.64
C PRO A 308 3.32 -14.50 20.51
N TYR A 309 2.61 -15.46 19.90
CA TYR A 309 1.80 -16.45 20.59
C TYR A 309 1.52 -17.68 19.72
N PRO A 310 1.18 -18.84 20.30
CA PRO A 310 0.69 -19.99 19.55
C PRO A 310 -0.72 -19.74 18.99
N ILE A 311 -1.10 -20.52 17.97
CA ILE A 311 -2.46 -20.53 17.41
C ILE A 311 -3.06 -21.91 17.55
N GLU A 312 -4.38 -21.98 17.73
CA GLU A 312 -5.12 -23.25 17.79
C GLU A 312 -5.68 -23.67 16.42
N ALA A 313 -5.90 -22.70 15.54
CA ALA A 313 -6.40 -22.92 14.19
C ALA A 313 -5.79 -21.94 13.19
N LEU A 314 -5.44 -22.46 12.00
CA LEU A 314 -5.02 -21.69 10.85
C LEU A 314 -6.04 -21.89 9.71
N PHE A 315 -6.68 -20.80 9.28
CA PHE A 315 -7.62 -20.81 8.15
C PHE A 315 -7.03 -20.04 6.96
N LEU A 316 -6.82 -20.74 5.84
CA LEU A 316 -6.30 -20.20 4.60
C LEU A 316 -7.38 -20.16 3.50
N TYR A 317 -7.45 -19.04 2.79
CA TYR A 317 -8.27 -18.83 1.59
C TYR A 317 -7.53 -17.94 0.60
N MET A 318 -7.56 -18.28 -0.69
CA MET A 318 -6.81 -17.59 -1.77
C MET A 318 -5.30 -17.43 -1.49
N ALA A 319 -4.72 -18.29 -0.66
CA ALA A 319 -3.33 -18.21 -0.26
C ALA A 319 -2.67 -19.58 -0.32
N ASN A 320 -1.59 -19.70 -1.09
CA ASN A 320 -0.69 -20.85 -1.04
C ASN A 320 0.60 -20.39 -0.35
N MET A 321 0.62 -20.56 0.97
CA MET A 321 1.68 -20.02 1.82
C MET A 321 3.04 -20.65 1.53
N ALA A 322 3.07 -21.92 1.14
CA ALA A 322 4.29 -22.63 0.77
C ALA A 322 4.89 -22.10 -0.54
N TRP A 323 4.05 -21.90 -1.56
CA TRP A 323 4.52 -21.58 -2.91
C TRP A 323 4.66 -20.07 -3.18
N ASN A 324 3.55 -19.32 -3.14
CA ASN A 324 3.51 -17.98 -3.74
C ASN A 324 3.75 -16.83 -2.76
N SER A 325 3.66 -17.10 -1.45
CA SER A 325 3.72 -16.07 -0.40
C SER A 325 5.07 -16.06 0.31
N SER A 326 5.54 -17.20 0.83
CA SER A 326 6.88 -17.31 1.45
C SER A 326 7.99 -17.59 0.44
N MET A 327 7.64 -18.16 -0.73
CA MET A 327 8.58 -18.67 -1.73
C MET A 327 9.60 -19.67 -1.15
N ASN A 328 9.19 -20.42 -0.11
CA ASN A 328 10.01 -21.42 0.55
C ASN A 328 9.19 -22.68 0.86
N THR A 329 8.84 -23.40 -0.21
CA THR A 329 7.89 -24.53 -0.16
C THR A 329 8.32 -25.57 0.86
N SER A 330 9.56 -26.07 0.80
CA SER A 330 10.03 -27.16 1.65
C SER A 330 10.02 -26.81 3.13
N ALA A 331 10.54 -25.63 3.50
CA ALA A 331 10.57 -25.23 4.91
C ALA A 331 9.15 -25.00 5.45
N VAL A 332 8.25 -24.44 4.65
CA VAL A 332 6.85 -24.30 5.07
C VAL A 332 6.19 -25.66 5.28
N MET A 333 6.38 -26.62 4.37
CA MET A 333 5.83 -27.97 4.52
C MET A 333 6.38 -28.67 5.77
N GLU A 334 7.67 -28.55 6.06
CA GLU A 334 8.27 -29.06 7.30
C GLU A 334 7.60 -28.44 8.53
N MET A 335 7.45 -27.11 8.55
CA MET A 335 6.81 -26.38 9.63
C MET A 335 5.35 -26.81 9.87
N LEU A 336 4.58 -27.07 8.82
CA LEU A 336 3.19 -27.54 8.92
C LEU A 336 3.09 -28.94 9.54
N THR A 337 4.14 -29.77 9.40
CA THR A 337 4.19 -31.11 9.99
C THR A 337 4.88 -31.17 11.35
N ARG A 338 5.37 -30.04 11.86
CA ARG A 338 6.16 -30.03 13.09
C ARG A 338 5.32 -30.45 14.28
N THR A 339 5.87 -31.33 15.11
CA THR A 339 5.27 -31.75 16.37
C THR A 339 6.05 -31.23 17.58
N ASP A 340 5.38 -31.07 18.71
CA ASP A 340 6.00 -30.85 20.00
C ASP A 340 6.59 -32.14 20.60
N ALA A 341 7.17 -32.05 21.79
CA ALA A 341 7.75 -33.20 22.50
C ALA A 341 6.71 -34.27 22.90
N SER A 342 5.42 -33.94 22.90
CA SER A 342 4.31 -34.86 23.16
C SER A 342 3.75 -35.49 21.88
N GLY A 343 4.29 -35.14 20.71
CA GLY A 343 3.85 -35.65 19.42
C GLY A 343 2.63 -34.94 18.84
N ASN A 344 2.17 -33.84 19.45
CA ASN A 344 1.06 -33.05 18.91
C ASN A 344 1.58 -32.09 17.84
N TYR A 345 0.81 -31.86 16.78
CA TYR A 345 1.14 -30.82 15.80
C TYR A 345 1.19 -29.44 16.45
N VAL A 346 2.23 -28.68 16.15
CA VAL A 346 2.43 -27.32 16.68
C VAL A 346 1.35 -26.36 16.18
N ILE A 347 0.87 -26.55 14.94
CA ILE A 347 -0.35 -25.91 14.44
C ILE A 347 -1.45 -26.99 14.48
N PRO A 348 -2.35 -26.99 15.46
CA PRO A 348 -3.21 -28.14 15.74
C PRO A 348 -4.31 -28.37 14.71
N LYS A 349 -4.79 -27.31 14.06
CA LYS A 349 -5.88 -27.38 13.10
C LYS A 349 -5.63 -26.48 11.90
N ILE A 350 -5.67 -27.05 10.70
CA ILE A 350 -5.51 -26.37 9.44
C ILE A 350 -6.79 -26.51 8.62
N ILE A 351 -7.38 -25.39 8.25
CA ILE A 351 -8.56 -25.30 7.38
C ILE A 351 -8.15 -24.60 6.10
N VAL A 352 -8.44 -25.21 4.95
CA VAL A 352 -8.09 -24.66 3.64
C VAL A 352 -9.33 -24.56 2.78
N ALA A 353 -9.58 -23.36 2.23
CA ALA A 353 -10.52 -23.16 1.15
C ALA A 353 -9.77 -22.97 -0.16
N ASP A 354 -9.89 -23.93 -1.07
CA ASP A 354 -9.16 -23.95 -2.35
C ASP A 354 -10.03 -24.56 -3.45
N ALA A 355 -9.82 -24.07 -4.68
CA ALA A 355 -10.43 -24.63 -5.89
C ALA A 355 -9.54 -25.70 -6.52
N TYR A 356 -8.29 -25.80 -6.07
CA TYR A 356 -7.28 -26.73 -6.58
C TYR A 356 -6.68 -27.56 -5.44
N SER A 357 -6.20 -28.76 -5.76
CA SER A 357 -5.41 -29.57 -4.81
C SER A 357 -3.99 -29.00 -4.70
N SER A 358 -3.83 -27.88 -4.00
CA SER A 358 -2.53 -27.23 -3.76
C SER A 358 -1.71 -27.95 -2.69
N GLU A 359 -0.43 -27.60 -2.53
CA GLU A 359 0.44 -28.16 -1.49
C GLU A 359 -0.17 -27.96 -0.10
N MET A 360 -0.87 -26.83 0.12
CA MET A 360 -1.52 -26.54 1.39
C MET A 360 -2.67 -27.51 1.71
N VAL A 361 -3.40 -27.98 0.69
CA VAL A 361 -4.51 -28.94 0.85
C VAL A 361 -4.03 -30.26 1.43
N ALA A 362 -2.81 -30.69 1.08
CA ALA A 362 -2.24 -31.94 1.58
C ALA A 362 -2.00 -31.95 3.11
N PHE A 363 -1.94 -30.77 3.74
CA PHE A 363 -1.75 -30.60 5.18
C PHE A 363 -3.02 -30.14 5.90
N ALA A 364 -4.16 -30.01 5.19
CA ALA A 364 -5.38 -29.52 5.77
C ALA A 364 -6.13 -30.63 6.54
N ASP A 365 -6.64 -30.31 7.72
CA ASP A 365 -7.57 -31.17 8.45
C ASP A 365 -9.02 -31.02 7.98
N LEU A 366 -9.33 -29.89 7.33
CA LEU A 366 -10.62 -29.62 6.72
C LEU A 366 -10.42 -28.83 5.43
N VAL A 367 -10.97 -29.36 4.34
CA VAL A 367 -10.99 -28.69 3.05
C VAL A 367 -12.40 -28.21 2.75
N LEU A 368 -12.52 -26.92 2.43
CA LEU A 368 -13.74 -26.31 1.92
C LEU A 368 -13.56 -26.12 0.40
N PRO A 369 -14.14 -27.01 -0.43
CA PRO A 369 -13.87 -26.96 -1.87
C PRO A 369 -14.55 -25.73 -2.49
N ASP A 370 -13.72 -24.84 -3.06
CA ASP A 370 -14.15 -23.62 -3.74
C ASP A 370 -14.35 -23.87 -5.24
N THR A 371 -15.04 -22.92 -5.87
CA THR A 371 -15.31 -22.84 -7.30
C THR A 371 -14.22 -22.06 -8.04
N THR A 372 -14.09 -22.32 -9.34
CA THR A 372 -13.32 -21.43 -10.22
C THR A 372 -14.06 -20.12 -10.48
N TYR A 373 -13.36 -19.12 -11.03
CA TYR A 373 -13.96 -17.81 -11.34
C TYR A 373 -15.09 -17.85 -12.38
N LEU A 374 -15.26 -18.97 -13.11
CA LEU A 374 -16.34 -19.19 -14.09
C LEU A 374 -17.62 -19.77 -13.47
N GLU A 375 -17.58 -20.15 -12.20
CA GLU A 375 -18.64 -20.93 -11.52
C GLU A 375 -19.26 -20.17 -10.34
N ARG A 376 -18.94 -18.87 -10.17
CA ARG A 376 -19.37 -18.09 -9.01
C ARG A 376 -19.75 -16.66 -9.33
N HIS A 377 -20.63 -16.16 -8.47
CA HIS A 377 -20.83 -14.74 -8.28
C HIS A 377 -19.68 -14.18 -7.45
N ASP A 378 -19.11 -13.06 -7.87
CA ASP A 378 -18.03 -12.38 -7.14
C ASP A 378 -18.06 -10.88 -7.44
N ALA A 379 -17.51 -10.08 -6.53
CA ALA A 379 -17.39 -8.64 -6.67
C ALA A 379 -15.91 -8.25 -6.76
N ILE A 380 -15.47 -7.77 -7.93
CA ILE A 380 -14.13 -7.20 -8.11
C ILE A 380 -14.25 -5.70 -7.85
N SER A 381 -14.16 -5.37 -6.56
CA SER A 381 -14.29 -4.00 -6.06
C SER A 381 -13.13 -3.12 -6.53
N LEU A 382 -13.37 -1.82 -6.58
CA LEU A 382 -12.37 -0.76 -6.78
C LEU A 382 -11.08 -0.90 -5.96
N LEU A 383 -11.10 -1.58 -4.81
CA LEU A 383 -9.88 -1.87 -4.05
C LEU A 383 -8.92 -2.76 -4.85
N ASP A 384 -9.44 -3.81 -5.49
CA ASP A 384 -8.68 -4.93 -6.07
C ASP A 384 -8.23 -4.71 -7.52
N ARG A 385 -8.30 -3.44 -7.97
CA ARG A 385 -7.86 -2.99 -9.31
C ARG A 385 -8.58 -3.74 -10.44
N PRO A 386 -9.91 -3.61 -10.55
CA PRO A 386 -10.63 -4.16 -11.69
C PRO A 386 -9.99 -3.67 -12.99
N ILE A 387 -9.94 -4.54 -13.98
CA ILE A 387 -9.51 -4.15 -15.33
C ILE A 387 -10.47 -3.06 -15.79
N GLY A 388 -9.93 -1.87 -16.03
CA GLY A 388 -10.71 -0.69 -16.35
C GLY A 388 -9.96 0.20 -17.32
N GLU A 389 -10.72 1.06 -17.99
CA GLU A 389 -10.17 2.13 -18.80
C GLU A 389 -9.61 3.24 -17.90
N PRO A 390 -8.52 3.94 -18.31
CA PRO A 390 -7.90 4.99 -17.51
C PRO A 390 -8.84 6.17 -17.20
N ASP A 391 -9.93 6.29 -17.96
CA ASP A 391 -10.86 7.42 -17.91
C ASP A 391 -12.05 7.21 -16.95
N LEU A 392 -12.26 5.99 -16.43
CA LEU A 392 -13.46 5.65 -15.64
C LEU A 392 -13.16 4.84 -14.37
N VAL A 393 -13.99 5.08 -13.35
CA VAL A 393 -14.09 4.22 -12.17
C VAL A 393 -15.01 3.05 -12.56
N ALA A 394 -14.48 1.83 -12.56
CA ALA A 394 -15.24 0.63 -12.91
C ALA A 394 -15.22 -0.37 -11.76
N ASP A 395 -16.38 -0.96 -11.45
CA ASP A 395 -16.40 -2.26 -10.78
C ASP A 395 -16.49 -3.35 -11.84
N ALA A 396 -16.08 -4.56 -11.48
CA ALA A 396 -16.43 -5.74 -12.26
C ALA A 396 -17.12 -6.77 -11.36
N ILE A 397 -18.00 -7.56 -11.96
CA ILE A 397 -18.56 -8.75 -11.32
C ILE A 397 -18.04 -9.99 -12.02
N ARG A 398 -17.98 -11.09 -11.26
CA ARG A 398 -17.99 -12.42 -11.87
C ARG A 398 -19.42 -12.90 -11.90
N TRP A 399 -19.83 -13.38 -13.06
CA TRP A 399 -21.12 -14.02 -13.28
C TRP A 399 -20.83 -15.47 -13.67
N PRO A 400 -21.49 -16.46 -13.06
CA PRO A 400 -21.25 -17.86 -13.39
C PRO A 400 -21.62 -18.13 -14.85
N VAL A 401 -20.67 -18.68 -15.60
CA VAL A 401 -20.85 -19.13 -16.99
C VAL A 401 -21.30 -20.60 -17.01
N VAL A 402 -20.92 -21.36 -15.98
CA VAL A 402 -21.29 -22.77 -15.82
C VAL A 402 -21.58 -23.08 -14.36
N GLU A 403 -22.48 -24.02 -14.11
CA GLU A 403 -22.74 -24.54 -12.76
C GLU A 403 -21.68 -25.57 -12.35
N PRO A 404 -21.30 -25.66 -11.05
CA PRO A 404 -20.33 -26.62 -10.56
C PRO A 404 -20.94 -28.03 -10.39
N SER A 405 -21.61 -28.56 -11.42
CA SER A 405 -22.37 -29.82 -11.36
C SER A 405 -21.60 -31.04 -11.90
N ARG A 406 -20.27 -30.95 -11.99
CA ARG A 406 -19.42 -32.02 -12.57
C ARG A 406 -19.36 -33.22 -11.60
N PRO A 407 -19.11 -34.46 -12.09
CA PRO A 407 -18.89 -35.60 -11.22
C PRO A 407 -17.80 -35.30 -10.17
N GLY A 408 -18.07 -35.58 -8.89
CA GLY A 408 -17.17 -35.25 -7.78
C GLY A 408 -17.32 -33.84 -7.20
N HIS A 409 -18.18 -32.98 -7.75
CA HIS A 409 -18.38 -31.60 -7.29
C HIS A 409 -19.63 -31.41 -6.40
N ALA A 410 -20.20 -32.50 -5.88
CA ALA A 410 -21.34 -32.40 -4.96
C ALA A 410 -20.95 -31.56 -3.72
N GLY A 411 -21.67 -30.46 -3.48
CA GLY A 411 -21.42 -29.55 -2.35
C GLY A 411 -20.35 -28.49 -2.59
N VAL A 412 -19.70 -28.44 -3.77
CA VAL A 412 -18.77 -27.36 -4.15
C VAL A 412 -19.54 -26.05 -4.28
N ARG A 413 -19.07 -25.00 -3.60
CA ARG A 413 -19.72 -23.68 -3.57
C ARG A 413 -18.66 -22.59 -3.56
N GLY A 414 -18.98 -21.44 -4.17
CA GLY A 414 -18.15 -20.25 -4.05
C GLY A 414 -17.88 -19.91 -2.60
N PHE A 415 -16.62 -19.69 -2.24
CA PHE A 415 -16.19 -19.51 -0.85
C PHE A 415 -16.94 -18.37 -0.15
N GLN A 416 -17.28 -17.30 -0.85
CA GLN A 416 -18.08 -16.20 -0.31
C GLN A 416 -19.46 -16.67 0.16
N SER A 417 -20.14 -17.57 -0.57
CA SER A 417 -21.40 -18.18 -0.12
C SER A 417 -21.19 -19.11 1.07
N VAL A 418 -20.05 -19.81 1.13
CA VAL A 418 -19.68 -20.65 2.28
C VAL A 418 -19.45 -19.80 3.53
N LEU A 419 -18.82 -18.63 3.41
CA LEU A 419 -18.65 -17.69 4.53
C LEU A 419 -19.98 -17.19 5.09
N LEU A 420 -20.98 -16.93 4.23
CA LEU A 420 -22.31 -16.53 4.67
C LEU A 420 -23.02 -17.66 5.43
N ASP A 421 -22.96 -18.90 4.89
CA ASP A 421 -23.49 -20.10 5.55
C ASP A 421 -22.81 -20.36 6.91
N LEU A 422 -21.48 -20.27 6.97
CA LEU A 422 -20.72 -20.38 8.23
C LEU A 422 -21.11 -19.30 9.23
N GLY A 423 -21.22 -18.04 8.77
CA GLY A 423 -21.63 -16.92 9.62
C GLY A 423 -23.02 -17.12 10.22
N ALA A 424 -23.97 -17.66 9.44
CA ALA A 424 -25.31 -17.98 9.91
C ALA A 424 -25.31 -19.14 10.92
N ARG A 425 -24.56 -20.22 10.66
CA ARG A 425 -24.42 -21.36 11.59
C ARG A 425 -23.80 -20.96 12.92
N LEU A 426 -22.85 -20.03 12.89
CA LEU A 426 -22.22 -19.45 14.07
C LEU A 426 -23.05 -18.33 14.72
N LYS A 427 -24.21 -17.98 14.14
CA LYS A 427 -25.09 -16.90 14.60
C LYS A 427 -24.37 -15.56 14.77
N LEU A 428 -23.46 -15.25 13.85
CA LEU A 428 -22.68 -14.01 13.90
C LEU A 428 -23.59 -12.78 13.69
N PRO A 429 -23.29 -11.64 14.36
CA PRO A 429 -24.04 -10.40 14.15
C PRO A 429 -24.10 -10.01 12.67
N GLY A 430 -25.30 -9.67 12.19
CA GLY A 430 -25.52 -9.28 10.79
C GLY A 430 -25.56 -10.44 9.79
N MET A 431 -25.50 -11.70 10.25
CA MET A 431 -25.65 -12.90 9.41
C MET A 431 -26.96 -13.67 9.66
N VAL A 432 -27.67 -13.38 10.76
CA VAL A 432 -28.97 -13.96 11.10
C VAL A 432 -30.00 -12.90 11.48
N ASP A 433 -31.28 -13.18 11.27
CA ASP A 433 -32.40 -12.34 11.72
C ASP A 433 -32.69 -12.51 13.23
N ALA A 434 -33.78 -11.89 13.71
CA ALA A 434 -34.15 -11.94 15.13
C ALA A 434 -34.54 -13.36 15.59
N GLU A 435 -34.99 -14.19 14.66
CA GLU A 435 -35.39 -15.57 14.85
C GLU A 435 -34.21 -16.56 14.70
N GLY A 436 -33.05 -16.07 14.25
CA GLY A 436 -31.84 -16.85 14.07
C GLY A 436 -31.72 -17.53 12.71
N ALA A 437 -32.60 -17.23 11.75
CA ALA A 437 -32.50 -17.71 10.37
C ALA A 437 -31.47 -16.90 9.57
N ALA A 438 -30.86 -17.54 8.57
CA ALA A 438 -29.80 -16.92 7.76
C ALA A 438 -30.34 -15.70 6.99
N LEU A 439 -29.67 -14.56 7.13
CA LEU A 439 -30.07 -13.32 6.44
C LEU A 439 -29.84 -13.38 4.94
N TYR A 440 -28.86 -14.14 4.47
CA TYR A 440 -28.45 -14.23 3.06
C TYR A 440 -28.44 -15.68 2.60
N ARG A 441 -29.08 -15.96 1.47
CA ARG A 441 -29.12 -17.31 0.88
C ARG A 441 -27.75 -17.71 0.32
N ASP A 442 -27.12 -16.79 -0.39
CA ASP A 442 -25.85 -16.98 -1.10
C ASP A 442 -25.18 -15.62 -1.37
N TYR A 443 -24.02 -15.63 -2.03
CA TYR A 443 -23.32 -14.39 -2.34
C TYR A 443 -24.00 -13.49 -3.37
N ALA A 444 -24.80 -14.04 -4.30
CA ALA A 444 -25.54 -13.22 -5.26
C ALA A 444 -26.60 -12.38 -4.54
N ASP A 445 -27.31 -13.01 -3.62
CA ASP A 445 -28.30 -12.40 -2.74
C ASP A 445 -27.66 -11.39 -1.76
N TYR A 446 -26.44 -11.67 -1.29
CA TYR A 446 -25.65 -10.69 -0.54
C TYR A 446 -25.28 -9.47 -1.40
N MET A 447 -24.84 -9.67 -2.64
CA MET A 447 -24.44 -8.57 -3.53
C MET A 447 -25.58 -7.59 -3.81
N THR A 448 -26.82 -8.07 -3.87
CA THR A 448 -28.01 -7.23 -4.13
C THR A 448 -28.48 -6.53 -2.87
N ARG A 449 -28.61 -7.24 -1.74
CA ARG A 449 -29.27 -6.71 -0.53
C ARG A 449 -28.34 -6.08 0.49
N HIS A 450 -27.07 -6.50 0.55
CA HIS A 450 -26.16 -6.03 1.59
C HIS A 450 -25.85 -4.54 1.41
N GLN A 451 -25.98 -3.80 2.51
CA GLN A 451 -25.56 -2.40 2.60
C GLN A 451 -24.47 -2.29 3.67
N ARG A 452 -23.27 -1.85 3.26
CA ARG A 452 -22.15 -1.54 4.17
C ARG A 452 -22.51 -0.38 5.11
N ARG A 453 -23.32 0.55 4.62
CA ARG A 453 -24.00 1.63 5.34
C ARG A 453 -25.23 2.06 4.52
N PRO A 454 -26.19 2.80 5.10
CA PRO A 454 -27.39 3.21 4.38
C PRO A 454 -27.07 3.82 3.01
N GLY A 455 -27.64 3.24 1.96
CA GLY A 455 -27.48 3.64 0.57
C GLY A 455 -26.18 3.19 -0.12
N ILE A 456 -25.35 2.36 0.53
CA ILE A 456 -24.03 1.96 0.01
C ILE A 456 -23.85 0.44 0.10
N GLY A 457 -24.06 -0.24 -1.03
CA GLY A 457 -23.75 -1.65 -1.24
C GLY A 457 -22.30 -1.92 -1.68
N PRO A 458 -21.99 -3.17 -2.07
CA PRO A 458 -20.61 -3.62 -2.31
C PRO A 458 -19.95 -3.11 -3.60
N LEU A 459 -20.73 -2.80 -4.64
CA LEU A 459 -20.24 -2.23 -5.91
C LEU A 459 -20.62 -0.76 -6.02
N ALA A 460 -19.73 0.12 -6.46
CA ALA A 460 -20.02 1.53 -6.71
C ALA A 460 -20.94 1.76 -7.93
N GLY A 461 -20.82 0.96 -8.99
CA GLY A 461 -21.57 1.11 -10.25
C GLY A 461 -22.97 0.49 -10.29
N TRP A 462 -23.35 -0.30 -9.28
CA TRP A 462 -24.60 -1.08 -9.29
C TRP A 462 -25.59 -0.55 -8.25
N ARG A 463 -26.44 0.41 -8.62
CA ARG A 463 -27.49 0.99 -7.75
C ARG A 463 -28.82 1.18 -8.48
N GLY A 464 -29.93 0.94 -7.77
CA GLY A 464 -31.29 1.12 -8.30
C GLY A 464 -31.58 0.21 -9.48
N ASP A 465 -32.08 0.79 -10.58
CA ASP A 465 -32.31 0.11 -11.86
C ASP A 465 -31.04 0.00 -12.74
N GLY A 466 -29.88 0.33 -12.17
CA GLY A 466 -28.61 0.39 -12.90
C GLY A 466 -28.25 1.80 -13.41
N SER A 467 -29.12 2.80 -13.26
CA SER A 467 -28.82 4.20 -13.60
C SER A 467 -28.12 4.98 -12.47
N GLY A 468 -28.08 4.44 -11.25
CA GLY A 468 -27.47 5.09 -10.09
C GLY A 468 -25.96 4.88 -9.98
N HIS A 469 -25.26 5.84 -9.35
CA HIS A 469 -23.82 5.77 -9.12
C HIS A 469 -23.44 6.08 -7.66
N GLY A 470 -22.63 5.21 -7.05
CA GLY A 470 -22.02 5.39 -5.73
C GLY A 470 -22.97 5.19 -4.55
N ARG A 471 -24.03 6.01 -4.45
CA ARG A 471 -25.03 6.00 -3.36
C ARG A 471 -26.45 5.88 -3.92
N GLY A 472 -27.29 5.07 -3.28
CA GLY A 472 -28.69 4.88 -3.67
C GLY A 472 -29.30 3.62 -3.05
N ALA A 473 -30.56 3.34 -3.38
CA ALA A 473 -31.21 2.11 -2.94
C ALA A 473 -30.45 0.85 -3.43
N PRO A 474 -30.53 -0.27 -2.68
CA PRO A 474 -30.11 -1.58 -3.18
C PRO A 474 -30.76 -1.90 -4.53
N ASN A 475 -30.11 -2.73 -5.34
CA ASN A 475 -30.70 -3.19 -6.60
C ASN A 475 -31.86 -4.17 -6.29
N PRO A 476 -32.95 -4.15 -7.08
CA PRO A 476 -34.07 -5.05 -6.90
C PRO A 476 -33.70 -6.52 -7.12
#